data_AF-A0A0S7Z7P9-F1
#
_entry.id   AF-A0A0S7Z7P9-F1
#
_cell.length_a   1.000
_cell.length_b   1.000
_cell.length_c   1.000
_cell.angle_alpha   90.00
_cell.angle_beta   90.00
_cell.angle_gamma   90.00
#
_symmetry.space_group_name_H-M   'P 1'
#
loop_
_entity.id
_entity.type
_entity.pdbx_description
1 polymer ?
#
loop_
_entity_poly.entity_id
_entity_poly.type
_entity_poly.pdbx_seq_one_letter_code
_entity_poly.pdbx_strand_id
1 'polypeptide(L)'
;MQKTYRICLPLLLSANLCLLACAEAWPSMKKCESIYVRSSDGWWLSINKDGSGSYGFGTGLARVEVTKSTFGFEQVYAEIEKAFVSKQQNAEEPYMAVSCWRPNAGSSVEHRLAQDRRLLARLFLAARANARVPQNELEARAHDQVESLWQTSPWKESPYISPNKPDAGAGK
;
A
#
# COMPACT_ATOMS: atom_id res chain seq x y z
N MET A 1 48.73 43.93 -38.46
CA MET A 1 47.72 43.91 -37.38
C MET A 1 47.13 42.50 -37.30
N GLN A 2 47.41 41.77 -36.21
CA GLN A 2 46.81 40.48 -35.90
C GLN A 2 45.33 40.63 -35.53
N LYS A 3 44.47 39.68 -35.92
CA LYS A 3 43.31 39.22 -35.14
C LYS A 3 42.77 37.88 -35.70
N THR A 4 43.28 36.82 -35.06
CA THR A 4 42.68 35.52 -34.69
C THR A 4 41.34 35.04 -35.29
N TYR A 5 41.41 33.80 -35.77
CA TYR A 5 40.36 32.82 -36.05
C TYR A 5 39.30 32.61 -34.95
N ARG A 6 38.08 32.19 -35.33
CA ARG A 6 37.40 31.01 -34.75
C ARG A 6 36.25 30.51 -35.64
N ILE A 7 36.46 29.28 -36.14
CA ILE A 7 35.47 28.36 -36.72
C ILE A 7 34.64 27.75 -35.58
N CYS A 8 33.37 27.43 -35.84
CA CYS A 8 32.62 26.22 -35.42
C CYS A 8 31.12 26.56 -35.28
N LEU A 9 30.32 26.13 -36.26
CA LEU A 9 29.48 24.91 -36.24
C LEU A 9 28.11 25.20 -35.57
N PRO A 10 27.00 24.80 -36.19
CA PRO A 10 25.68 25.29 -35.83
C PRO A 10 25.29 24.66 -34.49
N LEU A 11 24.87 25.48 -33.53
CA LEU A 11 24.08 24.97 -32.40
C LEU A 11 22.73 24.53 -32.95
N LEU A 12 22.70 23.29 -33.44
CA LEU A 12 21.54 22.42 -33.37
C LEU A 12 20.94 22.62 -31.96
N LEU A 13 19.75 23.22 -31.92
CA LEU A 13 18.87 23.14 -30.77
C LEU A 13 18.63 21.66 -30.49
N SER A 14 19.48 21.05 -29.68
CA SER A 14 19.17 19.83 -28.99
C SER A 14 18.00 20.16 -28.08
N ALA A 15 16.80 19.88 -28.58
CA ALA A 15 15.63 19.61 -27.78
C ALA A 15 16.06 18.55 -26.77
N ASN A 16 16.54 19.01 -25.61
CA ASN A 16 16.74 18.16 -24.46
C ASN A 16 15.35 17.68 -24.11
N LEU A 17 15.10 16.45 -24.54
CA LEU A 17 13.93 15.67 -24.21
C LEU A 17 13.65 15.90 -22.73
N CYS A 18 12.50 16.51 -22.49
CA CYS A 18 11.81 16.52 -21.23
C CYS A 18 11.42 15.08 -20.91
N LEU A 19 12.40 14.21 -20.61
CA LEU A 19 12.21 12.94 -19.93
C LEU A 19 12.12 13.24 -18.42
N LEU A 20 11.25 14.18 -18.07
CA LEU A 20 10.64 14.16 -16.75
C LEU A 20 9.79 12.89 -16.78
N ALA A 21 10.30 11.82 -16.18
CA ALA A 21 9.50 10.67 -15.81
C ALA A 21 8.34 11.22 -14.96
N CYS A 22 7.21 11.48 -15.60
CA CYS A 22 5.98 11.83 -14.93
C CYS A 22 5.63 10.60 -14.09
N ALA A 23 5.97 10.64 -12.80
CA ALA A 23 5.46 9.69 -11.84
C ALA A 23 3.94 9.64 -12.05
N GLU A 24 3.43 8.48 -12.47
CA GLU A 24 2.02 8.34 -12.79
C GLU A 24 1.22 8.69 -11.52
N ALA A 25 0.36 9.69 -11.62
CA ALA A 25 -0.38 10.19 -10.48
C ALA A 25 -1.27 9.07 -9.89
N TRP A 26 -1.39 9.06 -8.56
CA TRP A 26 -2.28 8.13 -7.87
C TRP A 26 -3.70 8.22 -8.45
N PRO A 27 -4.34 7.09 -8.85
CA PRO A 27 -5.62 7.12 -9.55
C PRO A 27 -6.74 7.64 -8.66
N SER A 28 -7.62 8.50 -9.20
CA SER A 28 -8.73 9.05 -8.41
C SER A 28 -9.66 7.97 -7.82
N MET A 29 -10.15 8.21 -6.60
CA MET A 29 -11.01 7.28 -5.85
C MET A 29 -12.21 6.76 -6.65
N LYS A 30 -12.84 7.64 -7.44
CA LYS A 30 -13.99 7.29 -8.29
C LYS A 30 -13.69 6.17 -9.29
N LYS A 31 -12.41 5.99 -9.66
CA LYS A 31 -11.94 4.97 -10.60
C LYS A 31 -11.41 3.71 -9.90
N CYS A 32 -11.44 3.68 -8.56
CA CYS A 32 -10.86 2.61 -7.76
C CYS A 32 -11.94 1.67 -7.22
N GLU A 33 -12.00 0.43 -7.71
CA GLU A 33 -12.92 -0.61 -7.22
C GLU A 33 -12.35 -1.36 -6.01
N SER A 34 -11.04 -1.59 -6.02
CA SER A 34 -10.34 -2.15 -4.88
C SER A 34 -8.94 -1.58 -4.75
N ILE A 35 -8.51 -1.48 -3.50
CA ILE A 35 -7.15 -1.10 -3.13
C ILE A 35 -6.42 -2.40 -2.82
N TYR A 36 -5.26 -2.60 -3.42
CA TYR A 36 -4.37 -3.70 -3.09
C TYR A 36 -3.10 -3.14 -2.46
N VAL A 37 -2.76 -3.62 -1.28
CA VAL A 37 -1.55 -3.24 -0.54
C VAL A 37 -0.70 -4.48 -0.37
N ARG A 38 0.60 -4.37 -0.65
CA ARG A 38 1.58 -5.44 -0.49
C ARG A 38 2.83 -4.90 0.18
N SER A 39 3.31 -5.54 1.23
CA SER A 39 4.59 -5.21 1.86
C SER A 39 5.74 -5.89 1.13
N SER A 40 6.94 -5.33 1.30
CA SER A 40 8.19 -5.91 0.78
C SER A 40 8.48 -7.32 1.29
N ASP A 41 8.06 -7.64 2.52
CA ASP A 41 8.23 -8.97 3.15
C ASP A 41 7.18 -10.01 2.73
N GLY A 42 6.24 -9.65 1.84
CA GLY A 42 5.33 -10.60 1.19
C GLY A 42 3.92 -10.67 1.76
N TRP A 43 3.57 -9.87 2.78
CA TRP A 43 2.17 -9.71 3.21
C TRP A 43 1.38 -8.90 2.21
N TRP A 44 0.11 -9.26 2.01
CA TRP A 44 -0.76 -8.52 1.13
C TRP A 44 -2.20 -8.45 1.65
N LEU A 45 -2.90 -7.39 1.26
CA LEU A 45 -4.28 -7.10 1.62
C LEU A 45 -5.00 -6.47 0.42
N SER A 46 -6.17 -6.99 0.08
CA SER A 46 -7.12 -6.37 -0.85
C SER A 46 -8.29 -5.78 -0.08
N ILE A 47 -8.73 -4.58 -0.45
CA ILE A 47 -9.86 -3.87 0.17
C ILE A 47 -10.84 -3.45 -0.93
N ASN A 48 -12.08 -3.91 -0.85
CA ASN A 48 -13.16 -3.57 -1.79
C ASN A 48 -13.95 -2.35 -1.29
N LYS A 49 -14.70 -1.69 -2.19
CA LYS A 49 -15.57 -0.55 -1.85
C LYS A 49 -16.57 -0.81 -0.72
N ASP A 50 -17.07 -2.04 -0.60
CA ASP A 50 -18.01 -2.41 0.47
C ASP A 50 -17.33 -2.72 1.81
N GLY A 51 -16.01 -2.49 1.91
CA GLY A 51 -15.22 -2.74 3.10
C GLY A 51 -14.89 -4.21 3.33
N SER A 52 -15.26 -5.12 2.43
CA SER A 52 -14.74 -6.49 2.40
C SER A 52 -13.34 -6.55 1.81
N GLY A 53 -12.75 -7.73 1.79
CA GLY A 53 -11.42 -7.90 1.25
C GLY A 53 -10.88 -9.29 1.45
N SER A 54 -9.56 -9.38 1.35
CA SER A 54 -8.85 -10.59 1.67
C SER A 54 -7.41 -10.26 2.00
N TYR A 55 -6.78 -11.05 2.87
CA TYR A 55 -5.37 -10.89 3.20
C TYR A 55 -4.65 -12.23 3.12
N GLY A 56 -3.32 -12.17 3.02
CA GLY A 56 -2.50 -13.36 2.99
C GLY A 56 -1.02 -13.04 2.89
N PHE A 57 -0.27 -14.08 2.55
CA PHE A 57 1.19 -14.03 2.42
C PHE A 57 1.63 -14.69 1.11
N GLY A 58 2.72 -14.18 0.52
CA GLY A 58 3.31 -14.71 -0.71
C GLY A 58 2.43 -14.48 -1.94
N THR A 59 2.43 -15.42 -2.89
CA THR A 59 1.78 -15.28 -4.20
C THR A 59 0.28 -15.57 -4.21
N GLY A 60 -0.39 -15.53 -3.04
CA GLY A 60 -1.85 -15.60 -2.93
C GLY A 60 -2.45 -17.01 -2.79
N LEU A 61 -1.65 -18.06 -2.57
CA LEU A 61 -2.16 -19.42 -2.33
C LEU A 61 -2.81 -19.56 -0.95
N ALA A 62 -2.30 -18.84 0.05
CA ALA A 62 -2.91 -18.77 1.37
C ALA A 62 -3.62 -17.42 1.50
N ARG A 63 -4.95 -17.44 1.36
CA ARG A 63 -5.84 -16.28 1.35
C ARG A 63 -6.93 -16.46 2.40
N VAL A 64 -7.16 -15.42 3.19
CA VAL A 64 -8.23 -15.32 4.18
C VAL A 64 -9.21 -14.25 3.74
N GLU A 65 -10.49 -14.60 3.59
CA GLU A 65 -11.56 -13.65 3.25
C GLU A 65 -11.92 -12.77 4.46
N VAL A 66 -12.25 -11.52 4.20
CA VAL A 66 -12.64 -10.53 5.21
C VAL A 66 -14.09 -10.12 4.97
N THR A 67 -14.88 -10.03 6.03
CA THR A 67 -16.30 -9.67 5.94
C THR A 67 -16.52 -8.22 5.48
N LYS A 68 -17.68 -7.95 4.89
CA LYS A 68 -18.10 -6.60 4.47
C LYS A 68 -18.11 -5.63 5.65
N SER A 69 -17.94 -4.35 5.35
CA SER A 69 -17.92 -3.26 6.33
C SER A 69 -16.77 -3.32 7.35
N THR A 70 -15.74 -4.14 7.11
CA THR A 70 -14.52 -4.16 7.93
C THR A 70 -13.68 -2.91 7.72
N PHE A 71 -13.49 -2.52 6.46
CA PHE A 71 -12.67 -1.37 6.09
C PHE A 71 -13.53 -0.17 5.69
N GLY A 72 -13.18 1.00 6.21
CA GLY A 72 -13.63 2.26 5.65
C GLY A 72 -12.87 2.58 4.37
N PHE A 73 -13.40 2.19 3.21
CA PHE A 73 -12.69 2.30 1.92
C PHE A 73 -12.22 3.73 1.64
N GLU A 74 -13.09 4.72 1.83
CA GLU A 74 -12.77 6.13 1.58
C GLU A 74 -11.67 6.63 2.53
N GLN A 75 -11.71 6.23 3.81
CA GLN A 75 -10.70 6.58 4.79
C GLN A 75 -9.33 5.98 4.41
N VAL A 76 -9.30 4.70 4.03
CA VAL A 76 -8.05 4.04 3.62
C VAL A 76 -7.49 4.65 2.34
N TYR A 77 -8.34 4.93 1.36
CA TYR A 77 -7.94 5.61 0.12
C TYR A 77 -7.30 6.97 0.44
N ALA A 78 -7.92 7.79 1.29
CA ALA A 78 -7.44 9.12 1.63
C ALA A 78 -6.09 9.09 2.38
N GLU A 79 -5.88 8.12 3.28
CA GLU A 79 -4.58 7.94 3.95
C GLU A 79 -3.47 7.58 2.96
N ILE A 80 -3.75 6.69 2.01
CA ILE A 80 -2.82 6.32 0.93
C ILE A 80 -2.53 7.51 0.04
N GLU A 81 -3.56 8.22 -0.43
CA GLU A 81 -3.42 9.40 -1.29
C GLU A 81 -2.55 10.48 -0.62
N LYS A 82 -2.71 10.68 0.69
CA LYS A 82 -1.84 11.59 1.47
C LYS A 82 -0.37 11.16 1.43
N ALA A 83 -0.07 9.86 1.46
CA ALA A 83 1.30 9.35 1.35
C ALA A 83 1.91 9.57 -0.06
N PHE A 84 1.09 9.56 -1.11
CA PHE A 84 1.53 9.95 -2.46
C PHE A 84 1.86 11.43 -2.55
N VAL A 85 1.00 12.30 -2.00
CA VAL A 85 1.18 13.76 -2.04
C VAL A 85 2.40 14.20 -1.24
N SER A 86 2.74 13.50 -0.15
CA SER A 86 3.93 13.78 0.67
C SER A 86 5.26 13.30 0.06
N LYS A 87 5.25 12.82 -1.20
CA LYS A 87 6.42 12.35 -1.97
C LYS A 87 7.20 11.19 -1.31
N GLN A 88 6.52 10.27 -0.62
CA GLN A 88 7.12 9.00 -0.18
C GLN A 88 7.25 7.99 -1.33
N GLN A 89 7.39 8.45 -2.57
CA GLN A 89 7.38 7.62 -3.77
C GLN A 89 8.79 7.10 -4.10
N ASN A 90 8.88 5.94 -4.75
CA ASN A 90 10.14 5.28 -5.11
C ASN A 90 11.01 4.89 -3.91
N ALA A 91 10.37 4.52 -2.79
CA ALA A 91 11.10 4.02 -1.64
C ALA A 91 11.85 2.74 -2.00
N GLU A 92 13.13 2.68 -1.59
CA GLU A 92 13.86 1.42 -1.45
C GLU A 92 13.27 0.61 -0.29
N GLU A 93 13.65 -0.66 -0.17
CA GLU A 93 13.19 -1.49 0.94
C GLU A 93 13.57 -0.88 2.30
N PRO A 94 12.68 -0.90 3.31
CA PRO A 94 11.33 -1.47 3.30
C PRO A 94 10.28 -0.56 2.62
N TYR A 95 9.57 -1.10 1.63
CA TYR A 95 8.48 -0.42 0.92
C TYR A 95 7.13 -1.12 1.12
N MET A 96 6.06 -0.37 0.84
CA MET A 96 4.74 -0.93 0.56
C MET A 96 4.34 -0.59 -0.88
N ALA A 97 3.98 -1.62 -1.63
CA ALA A 97 3.39 -1.51 -2.95
C ALA A 97 1.89 -1.32 -2.80
N VAL A 98 1.35 -0.30 -3.46
CA VAL A 98 -0.08 -0.04 -3.49
C VAL A 98 -0.54 0.03 -4.94
N SER A 99 -1.65 -0.62 -5.24
CA SER A 99 -2.30 -0.50 -6.53
C SER A 99 -3.80 -0.29 -6.37
N CYS A 100 -4.36 0.40 -7.35
CA CYS A 100 -5.78 0.65 -7.44
C CYS A 100 -6.33 -0.12 -8.65
N TRP A 101 -7.19 -1.10 -8.40
CA TRP A 101 -7.85 -1.86 -9.46
C TRP A 101 -9.04 -1.07 -10.01
N ARG A 102 -9.07 -0.94 -11.33
CA ARG A 102 -10.14 -0.24 -12.06
C ARG A 102 -11.11 -1.27 -12.67
N PRO A 103 -12.38 -0.91 -12.90
CA PRO A 103 -13.30 -1.76 -13.64
C PRO A 103 -12.72 -2.07 -15.03
N ASN A 104 -12.77 -3.33 -15.44
CA ASN A 104 -12.33 -3.80 -16.77
C ASN A 104 -10.84 -3.58 -17.09
N ALA A 105 -10.01 -3.29 -16.10
CA ALA A 105 -8.56 -3.27 -16.29
C ALA A 105 -7.99 -4.69 -16.14
N GLY A 106 -7.23 -5.14 -17.14
CA GLY A 106 -6.51 -6.43 -17.06
C GLY A 106 -5.35 -6.43 -16.06
N SER A 107 -4.93 -5.25 -15.60
CA SER A 107 -3.89 -5.05 -14.61
C SER A 107 -4.03 -3.69 -13.92
N SER A 108 -3.62 -3.59 -12.67
CA SER A 108 -3.43 -2.31 -11.96
C SER A 108 -1.98 -1.84 -12.09
N VAL A 109 -1.76 -0.52 -12.00
CA VAL A 109 -0.42 0.06 -11.87
C VAL A 109 -0.01 -0.04 -10.40
N GLU A 110 1.12 -0.69 -10.13
CA GLU A 110 1.72 -0.76 -8.81
C GLU A 110 2.58 0.48 -8.56
N HIS A 111 2.38 1.11 -7.41
CA HIS A 111 3.15 2.24 -6.96
C HIS A 111 3.84 1.90 -5.63
N ARG A 112 5.14 2.21 -5.54
CA ARG A 112 5.91 1.96 -4.32
C ARG A 112 5.94 3.19 -3.44
N LEU A 113 5.52 3.01 -2.20
CA LEU A 113 5.56 3.98 -1.12
C LEU A 113 6.52 3.51 -0.02
N ALA A 114 7.07 4.44 0.76
CA ALA A 114 7.74 4.08 2.01
C ALA A 114 6.79 3.25 2.89
N GLN A 115 7.30 2.18 3.51
CA GLN A 115 6.46 1.28 4.28
C GLN A 115 5.91 1.97 5.54
N ASP A 116 4.63 2.34 5.52
CA ASP A 116 3.93 2.82 6.72
C ASP A 116 3.50 1.62 7.57
N ARG A 117 4.37 1.26 8.52
CA ARG A 117 4.09 0.15 9.45
C ARG A 117 2.85 0.39 10.31
N ARG A 118 2.48 1.64 10.62
CA ARG A 118 1.29 1.96 11.44
C ARG A 118 0.00 1.86 10.65
N LEU A 119 0.03 2.20 9.38
CA LEU A 119 -1.09 1.98 8.46
C LEU A 119 -1.29 0.49 8.27
N LEU A 120 -0.24 -0.22 7.84
CA LEU A 120 -0.25 -1.68 7.68
C LEU A 120 -0.81 -2.30 8.97
N ALA A 121 -0.11 -2.10 10.10
CA ALA A 121 -0.70 -1.80 11.40
C ALA A 121 -2.13 -2.22 11.71
N ARG A 122 -2.93 -1.24 11.39
CA ARG A 122 -4.33 -1.16 11.67
C ARG A 122 -5.10 -2.01 10.69
N LEU A 123 -4.67 -2.06 9.43
CA LEU A 123 -5.37 -2.73 8.36
C LEU A 123 -5.41 -4.24 8.54
N PHE A 124 -4.29 -4.96 8.70
CA PHE A 124 -4.39 -6.42 8.87
C PHE A 124 -4.91 -6.80 10.26
N LEU A 125 -4.71 -6.00 11.32
CA LEU A 125 -5.36 -6.28 12.61
C LEU A 125 -6.88 -6.25 12.46
N ALA A 126 -7.41 -5.25 11.73
CA ALA A 126 -8.83 -5.21 11.38
C ALA A 126 -9.24 -6.38 10.49
N ALA A 127 -8.42 -6.74 9.50
CA ALA A 127 -8.66 -7.89 8.61
C ALA A 127 -8.80 -9.19 9.39
N ARG A 128 -7.85 -9.47 10.29
CA ARG A 128 -7.82 -10.69 11.11
C ARG A 128 -8.98 -10.75 12.09
N ALA A 129 -9.32 -9.63 12.72
CA ALA A 129 -10.47 -9.55 13.63
C ALA A 129 -11.81 -9.82 12.93
N ASN A 130 -11.88 -9.61 11.61
CA ASN A 130 -13.08 -9.76 10.79
C ASN A 130 -12.90 -10.83 9.69
N ALA A 131 -12.00 -11.79 9.92
CA ALA A 131 -11.82 -12.92 9.03
C ALA A 131 -13.09 -13.78 8.99
N ARG A 132 -13.51 -14.17 7.78
CA ARG A 132 -14.66 -15.05 7.60
C ARG A 132 -14.33 -16.45 8.12
N VAL A 133 -15.31 -17.14 8.70
CA VAL A 133 -15.15 -18.55 9.09
C VAL A 133 -14.92 -19.40 7.82
N PRO A 134 -13.89 -20.26 7.78
CA PRO A 134 -13.67 -21.18 6.67
C PRO A 134 -14.88 -22.05 6.39
N GLN A 135 -15.25 -22.20 5.12
CA GLN A 135 -16.40 -23.01 4.70
C GLN A 135 -16.01 -24.42 4.22
N ASN A 136 -14.72 -24.69 4.06
CA ASN A 136 -14.18 -25.96 3.57
C ASN A 136 -12.73 -26.16 4.04
N GLU A 137 -12.19 -27.36 3.82
CA GLU A 137 -10.83 -27.72 4.24
C GLU A 137 -9.73 -26.87 3.58
N LEU A 138 -9.93 -26.45 2.32
CA LEU A 138 -8.95 -25.63 1.61
C LEU A 138 -8.83 -24.25 2.29
N GLU A 139 -9.97 -23.63 2.60
CA GLU A 139 -10.02 -22.37 3.34
C GLU A 139 -9.43 -22.53 4.75
N ALA A 140 -9.71 -23.64 5.45
CA ALA A 140 -9.15 -23.90 6.77
C ALA A 140 -7.62 -24.00 6.74
N ARG A 141 -7.05 -24.73 5.77
CA ARG A 141 -5.59 -24.81 5.58
C ARG A 141 -4.97 -23.45 5.28
N ALA A 142 -5.64 -22.63 4.46
CA ALA A 142 -5.18 -21.27 4.18
C ALA A 142 -5.16 -20.40 5.45
N HIS A 143 -6.20 -20.50 6.29
CA HIS A 143 -6.22 -19.84 7.60
C HIS A 143 -5.07 -20.28 8.49
N ASP A 144 -4.86 -21.59 8.66
CA ASP A 144 -3.80 -22.15 9.51
C ASP A 144 -2.42 -21.69 9.02
N GLN A 145 -2.19 -21.73 7.71
CA GLN A 145 -0.93 -21.29 7.13
C GLN A 145 -0.68 -19.79 7.38
N VAL A 146 -1.68 -18.93 7.15
CA VAL A 146 -1.55 -17.49 7.38
C VAL A 146 -1.34 -17.19 8.87
N GLU A 147 -2.06 -17.87 9.77
CA GLU A 147 -1.89 -17.72 11.23
C GLU A 147 -0.51 -18.16 11.71
N SER A 148 0.06 -19.23 11.14
CA SER A 148 1.42 -19.67 11.47
C SER A 148 2.48 -18.61 11.13
N LEU A 149 2.30 -17.90 10.01
CA LEU A 149 3.20 -16.83 9.54
C LEU A 149 3.00 -15.52 10.31
N TRP A 150 1.83 -15.31 10.92
CA TRP A 150 1.53 -14.10 11.68
C TRP A 150 2.53 -13.84 12.83
N GLN A 151 3.15 -14.90 13.35
CA GLN A 151 4.14 -14.80 14.42
C GLN A 151 5.41 -14.05 13.99
N THR A 152 5.72 -14.04 12.69
CA THR A 152 6.93 -13.41 12.14
C THR A 152 6.68 -11.99 11.63
N SER A 153 5.48 -11.65 11.17
CA SER A 153 5.03 -10.24 11.02
C SER A 153 3.55 -10.27 10.68
N PRO A 154 2.68 -9.43 11.26
CA PRO A 154 2.29 -8.28 10.47
C PRO A 154 2.93 -6.99 10.92
N TRP A 155 3.24 -6.74 12.18
CA TRP A 155 4.11 -5.60 12.55
C TRP A 155 4.42 -5.61 14.05
N LYS A 156 5.06 -6.68 14.51
CA LYS A 156 5.77 -6.68 15.80
C LYS A 156 6.78 -5.51 15.80
N GLU A 157 6.79 -4.55 16.73
CA GLU A 157 5.96 -4.22 17.90
C GLU A 157 5.02 -3.03 17.61
N SER A 158 3.80 -3.04 18.15
CA SER A 158 3.03 -1.81 18.34
C SER A 158 2.67 -1.70 19.82
N PRO A 159 3.45 -0.97 20.65
CA PRO A 159 2.98 -0.57 21.95
C PRO A 159 1.83 0.42 21.73
N TYR A 160 0.60 -0.05 21.85
CA TYR A 160 -0.58 0.80 21.76
C TYR A 160 -0.61 1.72 22.99
N ILE A 161 -0.16 2.98 22.85
CA ILE A 161 -0.61 4.08 23.70
C ILE A 161 -1.89 4.61 23.04
N SER A 162 -3.04 4.31 23.65
CA SER A 162 -4.33 4.87 23.24
C SER A 162 -4.27 6.41 23.37
N PRO A 163 -4.71 7.20 22.38
CA PRO A 163 -4.82 8.65 22.52
C PRO A 163 -5.99 9.09 23.41
N ASN A 164 -6.81 8.15 23.92
CA ASN A 164 -7.87 8.46 24.88
C ASN A 164 -7.91 7.37 25.96
N LYS A 165 -7.16 7.58 27.03
CA LYS A 165 -7.56 7.15 28.38
C LYS A 165 -7.28 8.36 29.28
N PRO A 166 -8.29 8.99 29.89
CA PRO A 166 -8.01 9.95 30.95
C PRO A 166 -7.26 9.20 32.06
N ASP A 167 -6.19 9.79 32.56
CA ASP A 167 -5.43 9.26 33.69
C ASP A 167 -6.38 9.14 34.90
N ALA A 168 -6.93 7.94 35.07
CA ALA A 168 -7.57 7.54 36.31
C ALA A 168 -6.44 7.18 37.29
N GLY A 169 -5.97 8.18 38.04
CA GLY A 169 -5.25 7.93 39.29
C GLY A 169 -3.99 8.75 39.52
N ALA A 170 -4.14 10.06 39.77
CA ALA A 170 -3.26 10.77 40.69
C ALA A 170 -4.12 11.22 41.88
N GLY A 171 -4.56 10.24 42.67
CA GLY A 171 -5.13 10.45 43.98
C GLY A 171 -4.24 9.77 45.00
N LYS A 172 -3.30 10.52 45.56
CA LYS A 172 -2.84 10.50 46.95
C LYS A 172 -1.90 11.66 47.19
#